data_AF-E4T2V7-F1
#
_entry.id   AF-E4T2V7-F1
#
_cell.length_a   1.000
_cell.length_b   1.000
_cell.length_c   1.000
_cell.angle_alpha   90.00
_cell.angle_beta   90.00
_cell.angle_gamma   90.00
#
_symmetry.space_group_name_H-M   'P 1'
#
loop_
_entity.id
_entity.type
_entity.pdbx_description
1 polymer ?
#
loop_
_entity_poly.entity_id
_entity_poly.type
_entity_poly.pdbx_seq_one_letter_code
_entity_poly.pdbx_strand_id
1 'polypeptide(L)'
;MKRVIISNLFILFTALSFGQKLTLAQKESVHKIMTDIGKDDQKYRWQLMLGELDSVKLDSLKKLPDQVKFARIKKVMKNELGFNKSTKDSILHLQNEIDSLNNLKFLSVINQYGYPSFKRTGSTVSSTLILHLVSETNFKLLESLFKTELYKKNMPAEEFAKWFDRCQIVMNKKQLYGEYDQQYPCVENIKISNTERKKIGLKKLKNNDCR
;
A
#
# COMPACT_ATOMS: atom_id res chain seq x y z
N MET A 1 48.48 -41.60 9.44
CA MET A 1 47.07 -41.36 9.86
C MET A 1 46.59 -40.06 9.23
N LYS A 2 45.85 -40.12 8.12
CA LYS A 2 45.24 -38.95 7.47
C LYS A 2 43.78 -38.85 7.93
N ARG A 3 43.43 -37.74 8.60
CA ARG A 3 42.05 -37.43 9.00
C ARG A 3 41.28 -36.94 7.77
N VAL A 4 40.24 -37.67 7.36
CA VAL A 4 39.22 -37.18 6.43
C VAL A 4 38.08 -36.63 7.28
N ILE A 5 37.92 -35.30 7.24
CA ILE A 5 36.78 -34.59 7.82
C ILE A 5 35.62 -34.79 6.86
N ILE A 6 34.66 -35.63 7.23
CA ILE A 6 33.43 -35.82 6.46
C ILE A 6 32.50 -34.64 6.77
N SER A 7 32.19 -33.89 5.71
CA SER A 7 31.29 -32.73 5.67
C SER A 7 29.96 -32.97 6.39
N ASN A 8 29.61 -32.04 7.27
CA ASN A 8 28.23 -31.81 7.69
C ASN A 8 27.41 -31.35 6.47
N LEU A 9 26.64 -32.27 5.90
CA LEU A 9 25.62 -31.98 4.91
C LEU A 9 24.46 -31.25 5.62
N PHE A 10 24.53 -29.93 5.68
CA PHE A 10 23.39 -29.08 6.07
C PHE A 10 22.30 -29.25 5.02
N ILE A 11 21.29 -30.06 5.34
CA ILE A 11 20.04 -30.09 4.58
C ILE A 11 19.30 -28.80 4.91
N LEU A 12 19.48 -27.76 4.09
CA LEU A 12 18.60 -26.61 4.05
C LEU A 12 17.24 -27.08 3.52
N PHE A 13 16.38 -27.54 4.41
CA PHE A 13 14.95 -27.51 4.15
C PHE A 13 14.54 -26.04 4.08
N THR A 14 14.56 -25.46 2.88
CA THR A 14 13.71 -24.31 2.60
C THR A 14 12.27 -24.83 2.69
N ALA A 15 11.71 -24.82 3.89
CA ALA A 15 10.27 -24.85 4.04
C ALA A 15 9.75 -23.65 3.25
N LEU A 16 9.25 -23.92 2.04
CA LEU A 16 8.37 -23.01 1.33
C LEU A 16 7.21 -22.79 2.29
N SER A 17 7.30 -21.75 3.13
CA SER A 17 6.25 -21.44 4.09
C SER A 17 5.09 -20.90 3.26
N PHE A 18 4.24 -21.81 2.79
CA PHE A 18 2.99 -21.46 2.16
C PHE A 18 2.19 -20.61 3.13
N GLY A 19 1.59 -19.53 2.62
CA GLY A 19 0.83 -18.58 3.39
C GLY A 19 -0.11 -19.29 4.37
N GLN A 20 -0.02 -18.92 5.65
CA GLN A 20 -0.85 -19.49 6.71
C GLN A 20 -2.32 -19.42 6.30
N LYS A 21 -2.96 -20.58 6.24
CA LYS A 21 -4.39 -20.68 5.95
C LYS A 21 -5.16 -20.17 7.18
N LEU A 22 -5.99 -19.16 6.97
CA LEU A 22 -6.85 -18.63 8.03
C LEU A 22 -8.05 -19.55 8.24
N THR A 23 -8.46 -19.71 9.49
CA THR A 23 -9.79 -20.26 9.81
C THR A 23 -10.88 -19.27 9.40
N LEU A 24 -12.14 -19.72 9.34
CA LEU A 24 -13.26 -18.83 9.02
C LEU A 24 -13.37 -17.69 10.03
N ALA A 25 -13.29 -17.99 11.33
CA ALA A 25 -13.32 -16.98 12.39
C ALA A 25 -12.16 -15.97 12.30
N GLN A 26 -10.95 -16.43 11.97
CA GLN A 26 -9.81 -15.54 11.74
C GLN A 26 -10.04 -14.64 10.52
N LYS A 27 -10.57 -15.20 9.43
CA LYS A 27 -10.90 -14.45 8.22
C LYS A 27 -11.90 -13.35 8.50
N GLU A 28 -12.98 -13.66 9.21
CA GLU A 28 -14.03 -12.69 9.60
C GLU A 28 -13.47 -11.61 10.53
N SER A 29 -12.67 -12.00 11.53
CA SER A 29 -12.03 -11.05 12.44
C SER A 29 -11.10 -10.09 11.71
N VAL A 30 -10.21 -10.60 10.84
CA VAL A 30 -9.31 -9.76 10.03
C VAL A 30 -10.12 -8.90 9.06
N HIS A 31 -11.17 -9.43 8.43
CA HIS A 31 -12.03 -8.66 7.54
C HIS A 31 -12.67 -7.46 8.26
N LYS A 32 -13.15 -7.68 9.49
CA LYS A 32 -13.71 -6.62 10.33
C LYS A 32 -12.67 -5.56 10.65
N ILE A 33 -11.48 -5.97 11.10
CA ILE A 33 -10.37 -5.04 11.40
C ILE A 33 -10.03 -4.19 10.17
N MET A 34 -9.88 -4.83 9.00
CA MET A 34 -9.57 -4.11 7.76
C MET A 34 -10.71 -3.17 7.34
N THR A 35 -11.96 -3.57 7.51
CA THR A 35 -13.12 -2.71 7.25
C THR A 35 -13.13 -1.47 8.16
N ASP A 36 -12.83 -1.65 9.44
CA ASP A 36 -12.77 -0.57 10.41
C ASP A 36 -11.61 0.40 10.06
N ILE A 37 -10.43 -0.13 9.71
CA ILE A 37 -9.31 0.68 9.18
C ILE A 37 -9.74 1.48 7.94
N GLY A 38 -10.48 0.86 7.00
CA GLY A 38 -10.93 1.54 5.79
C GLY A 38 -11.90 2.69 6.05
N LYS A 39 -12.78 2.55 7.05
CA LYS A 39 -13.67 3.64 7.49
C LYS A 39 -12.88 4.76 8.14
N ASP A 40 -11.97 4.40 9.03
CA ASP A 40 -11.11 5.35 9.75
C ASP A 40 -10.21 6.14 8.79
N ASP A 41 -9.60 5.47 7.78
CA ASP A 41 -8.77 6.12 6.75
C ASP A 41 -9.51 7.22 5.99
N GLN A 42 -10.83 7.11 5.82
CA GLN A 42 -11.63 8.08 5.07
C GLN A 42 -12.30 9.15 5.95
N LYS A 43 -12.14 9.07 7.28
CA LYS A 43 -12.92 9.86 8.25
C LYS A 43 -12.81 11.37 8.02
N TYR A 44 -11.59 11.89 7.90
CA TYR A 44 -11.35 13.32 7.71
C TYR A 44 -10.79 13.68 6.33
N ARG A 45 -10.33 12.69 5.54
CA ARG A 45 -9.81 12.92 4.18
C ARG A 45 -10.79 13.67 3.28
N TRP A 46 -12.09 13.37 3.34
CA TRP A 46 -13.08 14.11 2.56
C TRP A 46 -13.20 15.58 2.93
N GLN A 47 -13.12 15.91 4.23
CA GLN A 47 -13.11 17.29 4.68
C GLN A 47 -11.86 18.03 4.17
N LEU A 48 -10.69 17.38 4.24
CA LEU A 48 -9.43 17.93 3.72
C LEU A 48 -9.45 18.11 2.19
N MET A 49 -9.99 17.15 1.45
CA MET A 49 -10.03 17.17 -0.01
C MET A 49 -11.06 18.15 -0.56
N LEU A 50 -12.23 18.24 0.07
CA LEU A 50 -13.34 19.07 -0.39
C LEU A 50 -13.44 20.42 0.35
N GLY A 51 -12.62 20.66 1.38
CA GLY A 51 -12.60 21.92 2.12
C GLY A 51 -13.95 22.27 2.73
N GLU A 52 -14.61 21.30 3.38
CA GLU A 52 -15.94 21.47 3.98
C GLU A 52 -16.01 20.72 5.31
N LEU A 53 -16.57 21.37 6.32
CA LEU A 53 -16.74 20.83 7.68
C LEU A 53 -18.17 20.35 7.94
N ASP A 54 -19.15 21.02 7.33
CA ASP A 54 -20.55 20.67 7.48
C ASP A 54 -20.83 19.31 6.84
N SER A 55 -21.29 18.35 7.64
CA SER A 55 -21.48 16.96 7.19
C SER A 55 -22.53 16.84 6.08
N VAL A 56 -23.60 17.63 6.14
CA VAL A 56 -24.68 17.61 5.15
C VAL A 56 -24.19 18.12 3.80
N LYS A 57 -23.46 19.26 3.79
CA LYS A 57 -22.84 19.79 2.58
C LYS A 57 -21.77 18.84 2.04
N LEU A 58 -20.94 18.29 2.92
CA LEU A 58 -19.90 17.34 2.54
C LEU A 58 -20.49 16.11 1.83
N ASP A 59 -21.60 15.57 2.34
CA ASP A 59 -22.27 14.42 1.73
C ASP A 59 -22.90 14.74 0.38
N SER A 60 -23.44 15.96 0.21
CA SER A 60 -23.85 16.45 -1.11
C SER A 60 -22.66 16.58 -2.07
N LEU A 61 -21.52 17.09 -1.61
CA LEU A 61 -20.32 17.24 -2.43
C LEU A 61 -19.74 15.89 -2.88
N LYS A 62 -19.76 14.86 -2.02
CA LYS A 62 -19.28 13.51 -2.35
C LYS A 62 -20.07 12.86 -3.50
N LYS A 63 -21.35 13.24 -3.66
CA LYS A 63 -22.26 12.73 -4.69
C LYS A 63 -22.11 13.43 -6.05
N LEU A 64 -21.34 14.51 -6.13
CA LEU A 64 -21.11 15.22 -7.39
C LEU A 64 -20.32 14.35 -8.40
N PRO A 65 -20.48 14.63 -9.72
CA PRO A 65 -19.65 14.00 -10.74
C PRO A 65 -18.15 14.20 -10.48
N ASP A 66 -17.33 13.20 -10.82
CA ASP A 66 -15.90 13.21 -10.53
C ASP A 66 -15.17 14.44 -11.08
N GLN A 67 -15.52 14.89 -12.29
CA GLN A 67 -14.95 16.10 -12.89
C GLN A 67 -15.16 17.34 -12.01
N VAL A 68 -16.35 17.47 -11.42
CA VAL A 68 -16.70 18.59 -10.53
C VAL A 68 -15.95 18.47 -9.20
N LYS A 69 -15.87 17.27 -8.63
CA LYS A 69 -15.08 17.00 -7.42
C LYS A 69 -13.61 17.33 -7.63
N PHE A 70 -13.00 16.90 -8.75
CA PHE A 70 -11.61 17.21 -9.07
C PHE A 70 -11.36 18.70 -9.25
N ALA A 71 -12.27 19.42 -9.92
CA ALA A 71 -12.16 20.88 -10.04
C ALA A 71 -12.19 21.55 -8.66
N ARG A 72 -13.06 21.09 -7.76
CA ARG A 72 -13.12 21.60 -6.38
C ARG A 72 -11.85 21.27 -5.58
N ILE A 73 -11.38 20.01 -5.62
CA ILE A 73 -10.16 19.57 -4.94
C ILE A 73 -8.98 20.45 -5.37
N LYS A 74 -8.86 20.77 -6.67
CA LYS A 74 -7.82 21.68 -7.16
C LYS A 74 -7.89 23.07 -6.52
N LYS A 75 -9.08 23.64 -6.35
CA LYS A 75 -9.28 24.93 -5.67
C LYS A 75 -8.87 24.86 -4.19
N VAL A 76 -9.24 23.77 -3.50
CA VAL A 76 -8.86 23.55 -2.09
C VAL A 76 -7.34 23.40 -1.95
N MET A 77 -6.69 22.65 -2.84
CA MET A 77 -5.22 22.48 -2.84
C MET A 77 -4.48 23.80 -3.08
N LYS A 78 -5.05 24.71 -3.88
CA LYS A 78 -4.52 26.07 -4.12
C LYS A 78 -4.89 27.07 -3.02
N ASN A 79 -5.60 26.64 -1.98
CA ASN A 79 -6.16 27.51 -0.92
C ASN A 79 -7.09 28.61 -1.45
N GLU A 80 -7.72 28.41 -2.61
CA GLU A 80 -8.75 29.29 -3.18
C GLU A 80 -10.13 29.02 -2.56
N LEU A 81 -10.27 27.90 -1.84
CA LEU A 81 -11.51 27.43 -1.25
C LEU A 81 -11.19 26.59 0.00
N GLY A 82 -12.11 26.61 0.98
CA GLY A 82 -12.07 25.76 2.15
C GLY A 82 -11.93 26.54 3.45
N PHE A 83 -11.48 25.85 4.49
CA PHE A 83 -11.24 26.45 5.80
C PHE A 83 -9.84 27.06 5.90
N ASN A 84 -9.65 27.92 6.91
CA ASN A 84 -8.35 28.56 7.15
C ASN A 84 -7.25 27.56 7.54
N LYS A 85 -5.99 28.00 7.53
CA LYS A 85 -4.83 27.17 7.83
C LYS A 85 -4.92 26.49 9.20
N SER A 86 -5.33 27.21 10.24
CA SER A 86 -5.45 26.64 11.60
C SER A 86 -6.41 25.46 11.64
N THR A 87 -7.59 25.61 11.02
CA THR A 87 -8.57 24.53 10.93
C THR A 87 -8.03 23.34 10.12
N LYS A 88 -7.34 23.61 9.01
CA LYS A 88 -6.69 22.57 8.20
C LYS A 88 -5.67 21.77 9.00
N ASP A 89 -4.83 22.46 9.74
CA ASP A 89 -3.78 21.85 10.56
C ASP A 89 -4.41 21.00 11.68
N SER A 90 -5.51 21.47 12.31
CA SER A 90 -6.24 20.68 13.31
C SER A 90 -6.86 19.40 12.72
N ILE A 91 -7.50 19.47 11.55
CA ILE A 91 -8.08 18.27 10.90
C ILE A 91 -6.97 17.31 10.47
N LEU A 92 -5.88 17.85 9.93
CA LEU A 92 -4.72 17.04 9.52
C LEU A 92 -4.10 16.32 10.72
N HIS A 93 -3.99 17.00 11.87
CA HIS A 93 -3.53 16.37 13.11
C HIS A 93 -4.41 15.18 13.50
N LEU A 94 -5.74 15.35 13.52
CA LEU A 94 -6.68 14.26 13.82
C LEU A 94 -6.59 13.10 12.82
N GLN A 95 -6.42 13.39 11.52
CA GLN A 95 -6.22 12.35 10.51
C GLN A 95 -4.89 11.61 10.72
N ASN A 96 -3.82 12.32 11.08
CA ASN A 96 -2.50 11.71 11.32
C ASN A 96 -2.51 10.77 12.53
N GLU A 97 -3.25 11.09 13.59
CA GLU A 97 -3.44 10.19 14.74
C GLU A 97 -4.14 8.89 14.32
N ILE A 98 -5.21 9.01 13.52
CA ILE A 98 -5.93 7.85 12.97
C ILE A 98 -5.04 7.03 12.05
N ASP A 99 -4.31 7.67 11.12
CA ASP A 99 -3.41 7.00 10.20
C ASP A 99 -2.32 6.22 10.96
N SER A 100 -1.80 6.80 12.05
CA SER A 100 -0.82 6.14 12.93
C SER A 100 -1.39 4.91 13.62
N LEU A 101 -2.59 5.02 14.20
CA LEU A 101 -3.27 3.88 14.85
C LEU A 101 -3.61 2.78 13.83
N ASN A 102 -4.08 3.16 12.64
CA ASN A 102 -4.40 2.23 11.56
C ASN A 102 -3.15 1.50 11.06
N ASN A 103 -2.01 2.19 10.97
CA ASN A 103 -0.75 1.57 10.63
C ASN A 103 -0.34 0.50 11.67
N LEU A 104 -0.47 0.81 12.97
CA LEU A 104 -0.20 -0.17 14.03
C LEU A 104 -1.14 -1.39 13.96
N LYS A 105 -2.44 -1.17 13.78
CA LYS A 105 -3.42 -2.26 13.60
C LYS A 105 -3.08 -3.12 12.39
N PHE A 106 -2.76 -2.49 11.26
CA PHE A 106 -2.41 -3.18 10.02
C PHE A 106 -1.15 -4.03 10.19
N LEU A 107 -0.09 -3.47 10.78
CA LEU A 107 1.14 -4.19 11.10
C LEU A 107 0.88 -5.37 12.05
N SER A 108 0.04 -5.19 13.06
CA SER A 108 -0.37 -6.27 13.97
C SER A 108 -1.06 -7.41 13.22
N VAL A 109 -1.95 -7.11 12.27
CA VAL A 109 -2.59 -8.11 11.41
C VAL A 109 -1.55 -8.85 10.58
N ILE A 110 -0.60 -8.16 9.96
CA ILE A 110 0.44 -8.81 9.15
C ILE A 110 1.31 -9.72 10.01
N ASN A 111 1.72 -9.26 11.19
CA ASN A 111 2.58 -10.05 12.08
C ASN A 111 1.89 -11.32 12.58
N GLN A 112 0.59 -11.24 12.88
CA GLN A 112 -0.16 -12.35 13.45
C GLN A 112 -0.73 -13.31 12.39
N TYR A 113 -1.16 -12.77 11.25
CA TYR A 113 -1.95 -13.50 10.25
C TYR A 113 -1.37 -13.40 8.84
N GLY A 114 -0.28 -12.68 8.61
CA GLY A 114 0.25 -12.38 7.29
C GLY A 114 -0.55 -11.31 6.53
N TYR A 115 -0.06 -10.90 5.37
CA TYR A 115 -0.66 -9.81 4.58
C TYR A 115 -2.15 -10.06 4.25
N PRO A 116 -3.08 -9.17 4.66
CA PRO A 116 -4.52 -9.41 4.56
C PRO A 116 -5.09 -9.10 3.17
N SER A 117 -4.58 -9.77 2.13
CA SER A 117 -5.05 -9.59 0.75
C SER A 117 -6.52 -9.99 0.57
N PHE A 118 -7.16 -9.44 -0.46
CA PHE A 118 -8.56 -9.72 -0.78
C PHE A 118 -8.85 -11.23 -0.88
N LYS A 119 -7.97 -12.00 -1.52
CA LYS A 119 -8.14 -13.46 -1.64
C LYS A 119 -8.21 -14.16 -0.28
N ARG A 120 -7.53 -13.63 0.73
CA ARG A 120 -7.44 -14.22 2.08
C ARG A 120 -8.57 -13.76 2.97
N THR A 121 -8.96 -12.48 2.89
CA THR A 121 -9.84 -11.83 3.87
C THR A 121 -11.16 -11.34 3.29
N GLY A 122 -11.27 -11.25 1.96
CA GLY A 122 -12.39 -10.59 1.28
C GLY A 122 -12.39 -9.07 1.40
N SER A 123 -11.39 -8.46 2.05
CA SER A 123 -11.27 -7.00 2.16
C SER A 123 -10.39 -6.43 1.05
N THR A 124 -10.82 -5.33 0.45
CA THR A 124 -10.04 -4.56 -0.54
C THR A 124 -9.22 -3.44 0.10
N VAL A 125 -9.33 -3.23 1.41
CA VAL A 125 -8.73 -2.07 2.10
C VAL A 125 -7.21 -2.11 2.04
N SER A 126 -6.60 -3.29 2.11
CA SER A 126 -5.13 -3.46 2.14
C SER A 126 -4.44 -2.81 0.95
N SER A 127 -5.00 -2.96 -0.26
CA SER A 127 -4.39 -2.43 -1.48
C SER A 127 -4.48 -0.91 -1.58
N THR A 128 -5.52 -0.29 -1.00
CA THR A 128 -5.64 1.17 -0.90
C THR A 128 -4.75 1.71 0.21
N LEU A 129 -4.75 1.09 1.39
CA LEU A 129 -4.03 1.56 2.56
C LEU A 129 -2.52 1.64 2.31
N ILE A 130 -1.93 0.62 1.68
CA ILE A 130 -0.48 0.62 1.42
C ILE A 130 -0.04 1.79 0.54
N LEU A 131 -0.91 2.31 -0.33
CA LEU A 131 -0.58 3.48 -1.17
C LEU A 131 -0.48 4.78 -0.37
N HIS A 132 -0.90 4.79 0.89
CA HIS A 132 -0.68 5.88 1.84
C HIS A 132 0.61 5.68 2.67
N LEU A 133 1.18 4.46 2.70
CA LEU A 133 2.37 4.10 3.48
C LEU A 133 3.66 4.20 2.64
N VAL A 134 3.92 5.39 2.08
CA VAL A 134 4.90 5.56 0.99
C VAL A 134 6.07 6.50 1.30
N SER A 135 6.20 6.95 2.55
CA SER A 135 7.35 7.73 3.01
C SER A 135 8.63 6.88 3.03
N GLU A 136 9.79 7.52 3.00
CA GLU A 136 11.08 6.82 3.10
C GLU A 136 11.19 5.98 4.39
N THR A 137 10.69 6.51 5.51
CA THR A 137 10.64 5.78 6.80
C THR A 137 9.78 4.52 6.68
N ASN A 138 8.59 4.63 6.09
CA ASN A 138 7.71 3.47 5.87
C ASN A 138 8.36 2.48 4.91
N PHE A 139 9.02 2.94 3.85
CA PHE A 139 9.70 2.07 2.90
C PHE A 139 10.77 1.22 3.60
N LYS A 140 11.67 1.85 4.37
CA LYS A 140 12.73 1.14 5.14
C LYS A 140 12.16 0.10 6.10
N LEU A 141 11.01 0.40 6.73
CA LEU A 141 10.36 -0.52 7.66
C LEU A 141 9.63 -1.67 6.95
N LEU A 142 8.89 -1.36 5.89
CA LEU A 142 7.90 -2.27 5.30
C LEU A 142 8.46 -3.11 4.14
N GLU A 143 9.55 -2.69 3.49
CA GLU A 143 10.06 -3.39 2.30
C GLU A 143 10.35 -4.86 2.59
N SER A 144 11.11 -5.14 3.65
CA SER A 144 11.46 -6.51 4.05
C SER A 144 10.22 -7.32 4.45
N LEU A 145 9.29 -6.69 5.18
CA LEU A 145 8.04 -7.30 5.62
C LEU A 145 7.19 -7.71 4.41
N PHE A 146 6.93 -6.77 3.50
CA PHE A 146 6.09 -7.02 2.32
C PHE A 146 6.76 -7.99 1.34
N LYS A 147 8.09 -7.92 1.18
CA LYS A 147 8.84 -8.89 0.38
C LYS A 147 8.74 -10.31 0.96
N THR A 148 8.78 -10.43 2.29
CA THR A 148 8.53 -11.70 2.98
C THR A 148 7.12 -12.22 2.70
N GLU A 149 6.10 -11.36 2.82
CA GLU A 149 4.71 -11.74 2.58
C GLU A 149 4.41 -12.07 1.11
N LEU A 150 5.11 -11.43 0.18
CA LEU A 150 5.10 -11.77 -1.24
C LEU A 150 5.63 -13.18 -1.49
N TYR A 151 6.77 -13.55 -0.88
CA TYR A 151 7.34 -14.90 -1.04
C TYR A 151 6.48 -15.98 -0.39
N LYS A 152 5.81 -15.65 0.73
CA LYS A 152 4.79 -16.50 1.36
C LYS A 152 3.49 -16.62 0.55
N LYS A 153 3.34 -15.85 -0.54
CA LYS A 153 2.12 -15.75 -1.35
C LYS A 153 0.92 -15.19 -0.60
N ASN A 154 1.15 -14.43 0.49
CA ASN A 154 0.11 -13.70 1.19
C ASN A 154 -0.20 -12.36 0.52
N MET A 155 0.83 -11.71 -0.04
CA MET A 155 0.72 -10.46 -0.79
C MET A 155 0.79 -10.72 -2.31
N PRO A 156 -0.15 -10.19 -3.11
CA PRO A 156 -0.07 -10.22 -4.58
C PRO A 156 1.15 -9.46 -5.10
N ALA A 157 1.75 -9.97 -6.18
CA ALA A 157 2.93 -9.36 -6.79
C ALA A 157 2.64 -7.94 -7.32
N GLU A 158 1.47 -7.75 -7.90
CA GLU A 158 0.99 -6.47 -8.42
C GLU A 158 0.85 -5.44 -7.30
N GLU A 159 0.28 -5.82 -6.15
CA GLU A 159 0.13 -4.92 -5.00
C GLU A 159 1.49 -4.52 -4.42
N PHE A 160 2.42 -5.48 -4.28
CA PHE A 160 3.79 -5.19 -3.83
C PHE A 160 4.50 -4.22 -4.77
N ALA A 161 4.48 -4.53 -6.08
CA ALA A 161 5.15 -3.72 -7.09
C ALA A 161 4.56 -2.31 -7.19
N LYS A 162 3.23 -2.18 -7.12
CA LYS A 162 2.54 -0.89 -7.13
C LYS A 162 2.92 -0.02 -5.94
N TRP A 163 2.97 -0.61 -4.73
CA TRP A 163 3.44 0.09 -3.53
C TRP A 163 4.92 0.48 -3.65
N PHE A 164 5.78 -0.45 -4.06
CA PHE A 164 7.21 -0.23 -4.21
C PHE A 164 7.48 0.94 -5.17
N ASP A 165 6.88 0.93 -6.35
CA ASP A 165 7.05 1.98 -7.34
C ASP A 165 6.51 3.33 -6.86
N ARG A 166 5.42 3.34 -6.08
CA ARG A 166 4.92 4.57 -5.46
C ARG A 166 5.94 5.14 -4.46
N CYS A 167 6.55 4.31 -3.62
CA CYS A 167 7.62 4.72 -2.73
C CYS A 167 8.79 5.31 -3.50
N GLN A 168 9.20 4.67 -4.60
CA GLN A 168 10.27 5.17 -5.47
C GLN A 168 9.97 6.58 -5.99
N ILE A 169 8.76 6.80 -6.52
CA ILE A 169 8.32 8.12 -7.01
C ILE A 169 8.36 9.17 -5.90
N VAL A 170 7.84 8.85 -4.71
CA VAL A 170 7.86 9.76 -3.54
C VAL A 170 9.29 10.10 -3.11
N MET A 171 10.23 9.18 -3.28
CA MET A 171 11.66 9.38 -3.04
C MET A 171 12.41 10.00 -4.25
N ASN A 172 11.69 10.53 -5.25
CA ASN A 172 12.26 11.09 -6.50
C ASN A 172 13.13 10.11 -7.29
N LYS A 173 12.80 8.82 -7.26
CA LYS A 173 13.45 7.74 -8.03
C LYS A 173 12.54 7.24 -9.14
N LYS A 174 13.15 6.67 -10.18
CA LYS A 174 12.41 5.94 -11.22
C LYS A 174 11.76 4.68 -10.66
N GLN A 175 10.68 4.25 -11.30
CA GLN A 175 10.00 2.99 -10.97
C GLN A 175 10.93 1.81 -11.25
N LEU A 176 10.78 0.73 -10.49
CA LEU A 176 11.49 -0.53 -10.76
C LEU A 176 10.60 -1.47 -11.57
N TYR A 177 9.34 -1.60 -11.20
CA TYR A 177 8.42 -2.53 -11.83
C TYR A 177 7.57 -1.86 -12.91
N GLY A 178 7.25 -0.57 -12.80
CA GLY A 178 6.33 0.12 -13.71
C GLY A 178 4.85 -0.22 -13.46
N GLU A 179 4.48 -0.49 -12.22
CA GLU A 179 3.13 -0.90 -11.81
C GLU A 179 2.30 0.22 -11.17
N TYR A 180 2.93 1.33 -10.73
CA TYR A 180 2.17 2.44 -10.15
C TYR A 180 1.40 3.24 -11.20
N ASP A 181 2.09 3.63 -12.27
CA ASP A 181 1.48 4.20 -13.47
C ASP A 181 1.71 3.23 -14.64
N GLN A 182 0.82 2.25 -14.77
CA GLN A 182 0.89 1.25 -15.84
C GLN A 182 0.65 1.86 -17.23
N GLN A 183 0.02 3.03 -17.32
CA GLN A 183 -0.26 3.68 -18.59
C GLN A 183 1.02 4.32 -19.14
N TYR A 184 1.85 4.87 -18.25
CA TYR A 184 3.13 5.51 -18.56
C TYR A 184 4.22 5.00 -17.61
N PRO A 185 4.63 3.72 -17.73
CA PRO A 185 5.66 3.17 -16.88
C PRO A 185 6.96 3.90 -17.18
N CYS A 186 7.53 4.54 -16.17
CA CYS A 186 8.79 5.28 -16.28
C CYS A 186 9.85 4.60 -15.42
N VAL A 187 10.52 3.62 -16.02
CA VAL A 187 11.61 2.83 -15.42
C VAL A 187 12.96 3.23 -16.00
N GLU A 188 14.03 3.01 -15.24
CA GLU A 188 15.39 3.32 -15.69
C GLU A 188 15.83 2.44 -16.87
N ASN A 189 15.52 1.14 -16.80
CA ASN A 189 15.94 0.16 -17.81
C ASN A 189 14.94 -0.99 -17.92
N ILE A 190 14.26 -1.09 -19.07
CA ILE A 190 13.22 -2.11 -19.30
C ILE A 190 13.72 -3.55 -19.18
N LYS A 191 14.98 -3.84 -19.50
CA LYS A 191 15.55 -5.20 -19.38
C LYS A 191 15.76 -5.57 -17.90
N ILE A 192 16.26 -4.63 -17.09
CA ILE A 192 16.42 -4.81 -15.65
C ILE A 192 15.04 -4.97 -15.00
N SER A 193 14.11 -4.06 -15.30
CA SER A 193 12.73 -4.14 -14.80
C SER A 193 12.06 -5.46 -15.16
N ASN A 194 12.16 -5.93 -16.41
CA ASN A 194 11.60 -7.22 -16.81
C ASN A 194 12.27 -8.42 -16.13
N THR A 195 13.53 -8.29 -15.72
CA THR A 195 14.22 -9.30 -14.90
C THR A 195 13.65 -9.33 -13.49
N GLU A 196 13.49 -8.17 -12.83
CA GLU A 196 12.89 -8.09 -11.50
C GLU A 196 11.41 -8.51 -11.48
N ARG A 197 10.63 -8.08 -12.48
CA ARG A 197 9.22 -8.48 -12.68
C ARG A 197 9.09 -10.01 -12.75
N LYS A 198 9.97 -10.67 -13.52
CA LYS A 198 9.99 -12.14 -13.62
C LYS A 198 10.24 -12.80 -12.26
N LYS A 199 11.13 -12.26 -11.42
CA LYS A 199 11.44 -12.83 -10.09
C LYS A 199 10.23 -12.87 -9.16
N ILE A 200 9.32 -11.90 -9.29
CA ILE A 200 8.12 -11.81 -8.45
C ILE A 200 6.86 -12.35 -9.13
N GLY A 201 6.97 -12.81 -10.39
CA GLY A 201 5.87 -13.45 -11.13
C GLY A 201 5.02 -12.49 -11.97
N LEU A 202 5.47 -11.26 -12.20
CA LEU A 202 4.80 -10.29 -13.07
C LEU A 202 5.09 -10.56 -14.56
N LYS A 203 4.13 -10.20 -15.41
CA LYS A 203 4.30 -10.20 -16.88
C LYS A 203 5.36 -9.16 -17.29
N LYS A 204 5.98 -9.30 -18.45
CA LYS A 204 6.93 -8.29 -18.95
C LYS A 204 6.24 -6.97 -19.32
N LEU A 205 6.87 -5.84 -19.04
CA LEU A 205 6.60 -4.55 -19.67
C LEU A 205 6.94 -4.61 -21.15
N LYS A 206 6.09 -4.00 -21.98
CA LYS A 206 6.26 -3.90 -23.43
C LYS A 206 6.90 -2.57 -23.86
N ASN A 207 6.65 -1.51 -23.10
CA ASN A 207 7.09 -0.15 -23.36
C ASN A 207 7.68 0.47 -22.08
N ASN A 208 8.38 1.59 -22.25
CA ASN A 208 8.91 2.44 -21.18
C ASN A 208 8.70 3.90 -21.58
N ASP A 209 7.59 4.47 -21.13
CA ASP A 209 7.10 5.77 -21.56
C ASP A 209 7.18 6.75 -20.39
N CYS A 210 8.33 7.43 -20.26
CA CYS A 210 8.50 8.55 -19.35
C CYS A 210 7.91 9.81 -19.98
N ARG A 211 6.79 10.29 -19.43
CA ARG A 211 6.22 11.61 -19.77
C ARG A 211 6.86 12.72 -18.95
#